data_AF-A0A2V8V0L8-F1
#
_entry.id   AF-A0A2V8V0L8-F1
#
_cell.length_a   1.000
_cell.length_b   1.000
_cell.length_c   1.000
_cell.angle_alpha   90.00
_cell.angle_beta   90.00
_cell.angle_gamma   90.00
#
_symmetry.space_group_name_H-M   'P 1'
#
loop_
_entity.id
_entity.type
_entity.pdbx_description
1 polymer ?
#
loop_
_entity_poly.entity_id
_entity_poly.type
_entity_poly.pdbx_seq_one_letter_code
_entity_poly.pdbx_strand_id
1 'polypeptide(L)'
;MCSVLLVDDSAQILALYRIILEQSGHQVRTATCRGEALAALAESTPQVVILDLHLPDLKDGLSLIRAVHEDATDGKTRAKVIVMSGWTGDLENTPEAHQVDRVLSKPVRVQVLLRSISELILMLFMCLVVARSLAAETFRFKVKRRAEVVAELDMSSPPSNWAQPGREAALADLTIDRSATQSIMLYAGEDHYTYPAFLGALDAGSHELQVERDTRYSAPASGLAIHSARFREVTSEDPYWSALAHAPVLYARANTIGRFTDIPILSYCERLNENGRPILQYTMIFSNEDGGTSTRALMARWGRTTDIEYIYRAWLDAAGNVENSTIQAEGHKEVAFRGRRDGTHPVLIPSTDNNMVADDGTSPIRYQIPPVIVDLSAHSREQVIDEHPIAYRVMAQELEREEKLRPFGAVDGEKVSDPRNYLYVEAKVRNRDSAIATLVHLAASDHWLSSHLGRNDYAISRNGWVRTTIELPPGTGPRRINELGFECLVPVDEDQKRRPLSGACTLEQVSKVFLLDRDYRPQPSLWNSTAPVEIPSGQIRTFPR
;
A
#
# COMPACT_ATOMS: atom_id res chain seq x y z
N MET A 1 20.08 2.90 27.22
CA MET A 1 19.75 2.52 28.61
C MET A 1 19.33 1.06 28.64
N CYS A 2 19.85 0.27 29.59
CA CYS A 2 19.43 -1.13 29.82
C CYS A 2 19.65 -1.53 31.29
N SER A 3 19.06 -2.65 31.72
CA SER A 3 19.33 -3.26 33.02
C SER A 3 20.51 -4.23 32.95
N VAL A 4 21.47 -4.06 33.87
CA VAL A 4 22.72 -4.84 33.94
C VAL A 4 22.87 -5.45 35.34
N LEU A 5 23.18 -6.74 35.40
CA LEU A 5 23.68 -7.40 36.61
C LEU A 5 25.20 -7.57 36.49
N LEU A 6 25.95 -6.93 37.38
CA LEU A 6 27.41 -7.01 37.45
C LEU A 6 27.84 -7.90 38.63
N VAL A 7 28.66 -8.90 38.37
CA VAL A 7 29.04 -9.93 39.34
C VAL A 7 30.56 -10.08 39.39
N ASP A 8 31.16 -9.80 40.55
CA ASP A 8 32.61 -9.88 40.78
C ASP A 8 32.83 -9.96 42.30
N ASP A 9 33.78 -10.76 42.76
CA ASP A 9 34.04 -10.95 44.20
C ASP A 9 34.75 -9.74 44.84
N SER A 10 35.30 -8.84 44.01
CA SER A 10 35.89 -7.58 44.47
C SER A 10 34.89 -6.43 44.50
N ALA A 11 34.52 -6.02 45.72
CA ALA A 11 33.67 -4.84 45.94
C ALA A 11 34.21 -3.55 45.29
N GLN A 12 35.54 -3.44 45.15
CA GLN A 12 36.18 -2.29 44.50
C GLN A 12 35.96 -2.30 42.99
N ILE A 13 36.05 -3.48 42.35
CA ILE A 13 35.79 -3.65 40.92
C ILE A 13 34.31 -3.37 40.62
N LEU A 14 33.41 -3.91 41.45
CA LEU A 14 31.97 -3.64 41.36
C LEU A 14 31.67 -2.15 41.44
N ALA A 15 32.22 -1.43 42.41
CA ALA A 15 32.01 0.01 42.58
C ALA A 15 32.50 0.81 41.36
N LEU A 16 33.67 0.48 40.83
CA LEU A 16 34.24 1.14 39.65
C LEU A 16 33.36 0.97 38.42
N TYR A 17 33.03 -0.28 38.05
CA TYR A 17 32.23 -0.54 36.85
C TYR A 17 30.79 -0.09 37.00
N ARG A 18 30.22 -0.14 38.21
CA ARG A 18 28.90 0.42 38.48
C ARG A 18 28.84 1.90 38.12
N ILE A 19 29.78 2.72 38.61
CA ILE A 19 29.84 4.16 38.29
C ILE A 19 29.92 4.38 36.79
N ILE A 20 30.78 3.64 36.09
CA ILE A 20 31.01 3.79 34.65
C ILE A 20 29.75 3.45 33.84
N LEU A 21 29.08 2.35 34.19
CA LEU A 21 27.87 1.87 33.51
C LEU A 21 26.66 2.77 33.82
N GLU A 22 26.50 3.23 35.06
CA GLU A 22 25.45 4.17 35.46
C GLU A 22 25.64 5.54 34.78
N GLN A 23 26.87 6.05 34.68
CA GLN A 23 27.19 7.28 33.93
C GLN A 23 26.89 7.16 32.43
N SER A 24 26.93 5.94 31.88
CA SER A 24 26.53 5.64 30.51
C SER A 24 25.02 5.44 30.36
N GLY A 25 24.24 5.66 31.42
CA GLY A 25 22.78 5.60 31.43
C GLY A 25 22.20 4.19 31.58
N HIS A 26 22.96 3.22 32.11
CA HIS A 26 22.47 1.89 32.43
C HIS A 26 21.96 1.80 33.88
N GLN A 27 21.01 0.91 34.15
CA GLN A 27 20.60 0.56 35.51
C GLN A 27 21.42 -0.64 35.97
N VAL A 28 22.19 -0.51 37.05
CA VAL A 28 23.16 -1.53 37.45
C VAL A 28 22.81 -2.10 38.82
N ARG A 29 22.69 -3.43 38.88
CA ARG A 29 22.67 -4.21 40.13
C ARG A 29 24.00 -4.94 40.26
N THR A 30 24.49 -5.08 41.48
CA THR A 30 25.77 -5.72 41.76
C THR A 30 25.59 -6.95 42.66
N ALA A 31 26.41 -7.97 42.48
CA ALA A 31 26.49 -9.13 43.36
C ALA A 31 27.96 -9.53 43.59
N THR A 32 28.31 -9.85 44.83
CA THR A 32 29.67 -10.21 45.24
C THR A 32 29.94 -11.71 45.21
N CYS A 33 28.89 -12.52 45.07
CA CYS A 33 29.00 -13.96 45.01
C CYS A 33 27.88 -14.57 44.18
N ARG A 34 28.02 -15.87 43.86
CA ARG A 34 27.01 -16.63 43.14
C ARG A 34 25.62 -16.57 43.80
N GLY A 35 25.55 -16.69 45.13
CA GLY A 35 24.27 -16.69 45.85
C GLY A 35 23.50 -15.38 45.68
N GLU A 36 24.19 -14.24 45.82
CA GLU A 36 23.61 -12.91 45.59
C GLU A 36 23.19 -12.71 44.12
N ALA A 37 23.99 -13.22 43.18
CA ALA A 37 23.66 -13.12 41.76
C ALA A 37 22.39 -13.90 41.41
N LEU A 38 22.24 -15.12 41.95
CA LEU A 38 21.03 -15.93 41.77
C LEU A 38 19.80 -15.28 42.41
N ALA A 39 19.94 -14.69 43.60
CA ALA A 39 18.85 -13.92 44.22
C ALA A 39 18.45 -12.71 43.37
N ALA A 40 19.42 -11.99 42.80
CA ALA A 40 19.16 -10.84 41.94
C ALA A 40 18.46 -11.23 40.61
N LEU A 41 18.82 -12.38 40.02
CA LEU A 41 18.17 -12.93 38.83
C LEU A 41 16.72 -13.35 39.12
N ALA A 42 16.45 -13.92 40.31
CA ALA A 42 15.10 -14.30 40.71
C ALA A 42 14.17 -13.08 40.92
N GLU A 43 14.71 -11.96 41.41
CA GLU A 43 13.94 -10.74 41.65
C GLU A 43 13.63 -9.93 40.37
N SER A 44 14.53 -9.97 39.38
CA SER A 44 14.36 -9.22 38.12
C SER A 44 15.21 -9.83 37.01
N THR A 45 14.71 -9.82 35.78
CA THR A 45 15.46 -10.28 34.60
C THR A 45 16.34 -9.16 34.02
N PRO A 46 17.67 -9.16 34.26
CA PRO A 46 18.56 -8.19 33.61
C PRO A 46 18.62 -8.45 32.10
N GLN A 47 18.85 -7.40 31.31
CA GLN A 47 19.09 -7.55 29.87
C GLN A 47 20.52 -8.05 29.58
N VAL A 48 21.47 -7.68 30.45
CA VAL A 48 22.87 -8.11 30.36
C VAL A 48 23.37 -8.57 31.74
N VAL A 49 24.03 -9.73 31.79
CA VAL A 49 24.81 -10.19 32.94
C VAL A 49 26.29 -10.06 32.58
N ILE A 50 27.04 -9.33 33.39
CA ILE A 50 28.49 -9.22 33.30
C ILE A 50 29.05 -9.92 34.53
N LEU A 51 29.83 -10.99 34.35
CA LEU A 51 30.40 -11.73 35.48
C LEU A 51 31.91 -11.93 35.34
N ASP A 52 32.61 -11.98 36.47
CA ASP A 52 33.91 -12.64 36.57
C ASP A 52 33.74 -14.16 36.45
N LEU A 53 34.65 -14.81 35.74
CA LEU A 53 34.69 -16.27 35.62
C LEU A 53 35.16 -16.93 36.93
N HIS A 54 36.04 -16.27 37.67
CA HIS A 54 36.53 -16.75 38.97
C HIS A 54 35.76 -16.01 40.08
N LEU A 55 34.71 -16.65 40.62
CA LEU A 55 33.76 -15.99 41.53
C LEU A 55 33.45 -16.80 42.81
N PRO A 56 34.34 -16.85 43.81
CA PRO A 56 35.79 -16.64 43.71
C PRO A 56 36.49 -17.81 43.00
N ASP A 57 35.82 -18.96 42.89
CA ASP A 57 36.30 -20.14 42.19
C ASP A 57 35.69 -20.24 40.77
N LEU A 58 36.41 -20.89 39.85
CA LEU A 58 35.96 -21.16 38.48
C LEU A 58 34.61 -21.90 38.44
N LYS A 59 34.39 -22.84 39.38
CA LYS A 59 33.17 -23.65 39.44
C LYS A 59 31.92 -22.78 39.62
N ASP A 60 32.04 -21.70 40.38
CA ASP A 60 30.93 -20.81 40.68
C ASP A 60 30.60 -19.90 39.48
N GLY A 61 31.59 -19.34 38.79
CA GLY A 61 31.37 -18.59 37.55
C GLY A 61 30.70 -19.46 36.47
N LEU A 62 31.21 -20.67 36.22
CA LEU A 62 30.61 -21.62 35.28
C LEU A 62 29.17 -22.00 35.66
N SER A 63 28.92 -22.23 36.94
CA SER A 63 27.57 -22.56 37.42
C SER A 63 26.58 -21.40 37.30
N LEU A 64 27.05 -20.15 37.41
CA LEU A 64 26.21 -18.97 37.24
C LEU A 64 25.85 -18.78 35.75
N ILE A 65 26.79 -19.03 34.82
CA ILE A 65 26.50 -19.03 33.37
C ILE A 65 25.38 -20.03 33.05
N ARG A 66 25.46 -21.26 33.59
CA ARG A 66 24.41 -22.27 33.42
C ARG A 66 23.07 -21.79 33.94
N ALA A 67 23.03 -21.25 35.15
CA ALA A 67 21.79 -20.76 35.75
C ALA A 67 21.14 -19.64 34.92
N VAL A 68 21.93 -18.69 34.39
CA VAL A 68 21.42 -17.63 33.51
C VAL A 68 20.88 -18.20 32.19
N HIS A 69 21.49 -19.26 31.68
CA HIS A 69 21.01 -19.93 30.46
C HIS A 69 19.72 -20.73 30.71
N GLU A 70 19.61 -21.43 31.84
CA GLU A 70 18.46 -22.23 32.23
C GLU A 70 17.23 -21.39 32.60
N ASP A 71 17.40 -20.22 33.24
CA ASP A 71 16.30 -19.31 33.59
C ASP A 71 15.50 -18.79 32.36
N ALA A 72 16.03 -18.99 31.14
CA ALA A 72 15.36 -18.63 29.90
C ALA A 72 14.26 -19.62 29.43
N THR A 73 14.06 -20.77 30.10
CA THR A 73 13.11 -21.81 29.63
C THR A 73 11.61 -21.46 29.82
N ASP A 74 11.27 -20.43 30.60
CA ASP A 74 9.87 -20.04 30.89
C ASP A 74 9.33 -18.90 29.98
N GLY A 75 9.77 -18.84 28.72
CA GLY A 75 9.30 -17.83 27.76
C GLY A 75 9.84 -16.41 28.00
N LYS A 76 10.80 -16.27 28.92
CA LYS A 76 11.54 -15.02 29.17
C LYS A 76 12.67 -14.86 28.16
N THR A 77 12.94 -13.63 27.73
CA THR A 77 14.10 -13.34 26.87
C THR A 77 15.39 -13.58 27.65
N ARG A 78 16.26 -14.48 27.16
CA ARG A 78 17.56 -14.81 27.78
C ARG A 78 18.44 -13.56 27.93
N ALA A 79 18.92 -13.31 29.16
CA ALA A 79 19.90 -12.25 29.40
C ALA A 79 21.20 -12.52 28.62
N LYS A 80 21.81 -11.46 28.08
CA LYS A 80 23.08 -11.56 27.37
C LYS A 80 24.24 -11.68 28.35
N VAL A 81 25.13 -12.63 28.14
CA VAL A 81 26.22 -12.95 29.09
C VAL A 81 27.56 -12.44 28.57
N ILE A 82 28.20 -11.57 29.35
CA ILE A 82 29.57 -11.09 29.14
C ILE A 82 30.45 -11.63 30.28
N VAL A 83 31.48 -12.39 29.93
CA VAL A 83 32.48 -12.87 30.90
C VAL A 83 33.70 -11.95 30.86
N MET A 84 34.15 -11.49 32.04
CA MET A 84 35.43 -10.79 32.20
C MET A 84 36.42 -11.69 32.94
N SER A 85 37.49 -12.16 32.29
CA SER A 85 38.44 -13.09 32.93
C SER A 85 39.89 -12.70 32.67
N GLY A 86 40.77 -12.91 33.65
CA GLY A 86 42.23 -12.86 33.45
C GLY A 86 42.79 -14.10 32.73
N TRP A 87 42.01 -15.19 32.71
CA TRP A 87 42.35 -16.49 32.13
C TRP A 87 41.21 -16.92 31.22
N THR A 88 41.16 -16.39 29.99
CA THR A 88 40.04 -16.66 29.07
C THR A 88 39.99 -18.12 28.61
N GLY A 89 41.15 -18.80 28.58
CA GLY A 89 41.26 -20.21 28.20
C GLY A 89 40.54 -21.19 29.13
N ASP A 90 40.25 -20.77 30.37
CA ASP A 90 39.51 -21.61 31.34
C ASP A 90 38.04 -21.81 30.98
N LEU A 91 37.50 -20.96 30.10
CA LEU A 91 36.14 -21.11 29.55
C LEU A 91 36.14 -21.88 28.23
N GLU A 92 37.18 -21.75 27.39
CA GLU A 92 37.18 -22.23 26.00
C GLU A 92 36.88 -23.74 25.84
N ASN A 93 37.28 -24.55 26.82
CA ASN A 93 37.10 -26.01 26.79
C ASN A 93 35.95 -26.51 27.69
N THR A 94 35.05 -25.63 28.13
CA THR A 94 33.90 -26.01 28.96
C THR A 94 32.59 -26.01 28.18
N PRO A 95 31.58 -26.79 28.60
CA PRO A 95 30.25 -26.76 27.97
C PRO A 95 29.61 -25.37 27.94
N GLU A 96 29.92 -24.54 28.95
CA GLU A 96 29.37 -23.20 29.14
C GLU A 96 29.89 -22.18 28.13
N ALA A 97 31.00 -22.46 27.43
CA ALA A 97 31.55 -21.56 26.41
C ALA A 97 30.50 -21.11 25.38
N HIS A 98 29.63 -22.04 24.96
CA HIS A 98 28.56 -21.81 23.99
C HIS A 98 27.38 -21.00 24.55
N GLN A 99 27.35 -20.77 25.86
CA GLN A 99 26.28 -20.05 26.55
C GLN A 99 26.65 -18.58 26.79
N VAL A 100 27.89 -18.18 26.49
CA VAL A 100 28.41 -16.83 26.67
C VAL A 100 28.35 -16.04 25.36
N ASP A 101 27.85 -14.82 25.39
CA ASP A 101 27.74 -13.98 24.18
C ASP A 101 29.06 -13.24 23.86
N ARG A 102 29.83 -12.87 24.90
CA ARG A 102 31.16 -12.22 24.79
C ARG A 102 32.10 -12.60 25.93
N VAL A 103 33.38 -12.76 25.62
CA VAL A 103 34.47 -12.94 26.59
C VAL A 103 35.45 -11.78 26.45
N LEU A 104 35.78 -11.11 27.56
CA LEU A 104 36.70 -9.98 27.62
C LEU A 104 37.86 -10.29 28.56
N SER A 105 39.10 -10.18 28.05
CA SER A 105 40.30 -10.41 28.85
C SER A 105 40.58 -9.24 29.80
N LYS A 106 40.75 -9.50 31.09
CA LYS A 106 41.20 -8.49 32.07
C LYS A 106 42.68 -8.14 31.79
N PRO A 107 43.10 -6.85 31.86
CA PRO A 107 42.28 -5.68 32.20
C PRO A 107 41.37 -5.24 31.04
N VAL A 108 40.07 -5.11 31.34
CA VAL A 108 39.05 -4.73 30.34
C VAL A 108 39.03 -3.22 30.16
N ARG A 109 39.18 -2.75 28.92
CA ARG A 109 39.03 -1.32 28.60
C ARG A 109 37.55 -0.93 28.62
N VAL A 110 37.24 0.20 29.27
CA VAL A 110 35.86 0.74 29.40
C VAL A 110 35.13 0.82 28.05
N GLN A 111 35.80 1.35 27.02
CA GLN A 111 35.22 1.50 25.68
C GLN A 111 34.83 0.14 25.06
N VAL A 112 35.61 -0.91 25.31
CA VAL A 112 35.33 -2.26 24.78
C VAL A 112 34.13 -2.86 25.49
N LEU A 113 34.02 -2.67 26.81
CA LEU A 113 32.86 -3.13 27.58
C LEU A 113 31.57 -2.45 27.12
N LEU A 114 31.57 -1.11 27.05
CA LEU A 114 30.40 -0.33 26.62
C LEU A 114 29.98 -0.70 25.20
N ARG A 115 30.94 -0.82 24.27
CA ARG A 115 30.66 -1.26 22.90
C ARG A 115 30.04 -2.66 22.85
N SER A 116 30.57 -3.60 23.62
CA SER A 116 30.03 -4.97 23.68
C SER A 116 28.58 -4.99 24.18
N ILE A 117 28.27 -4.19 25.20
CA ILE A 117 26.91 -4.03 25.72
C ILE A 117 26.00 -3.44 24.63
N SER A 118 26.42 -2.36 23.96
CA SER A 118 25.64 -1.74 22.89
C SER A 118 25.35 -2.69 21.73
N GLU A 119 26.36 -3.42 21.24
CA GLU A 119 26.20 -4.39 20.14
C GLU A 119 25.21 -5.50 20.50
N LEU A 120 25.32 -6.08 21.70
CA LEU A 120 24.43 -7.16 22.14
C LEU A 120 22.98 -6.69 22.33
N ILE A 121 22.78 -5.47 22.84
CA ILE A 121 21.45 -4.89 22.99
C ILE A 121 20.84 -4.55 21.64
N LEU A 122 21.63 -4.03 20.71
CA LEU A 122 21.16 -3.75 19.35
C LEU A 122 20.71 -5.03 18.65
N MET A 123 21.47 -6.13 18.79
CA MET A 123 21.08 -7.44 18.29
C MET A 123 19.78 -7.94 18.95
N LEU A 124 19.67 -7.82 20.28
CA LEU A 124 18.47 -8.23 21.01
C LEU A 124 17.24 -7.45 20.55
N PHE A 125 17.38 -6.13 20.39
CA PHE A 125 16.33 -5.25 19.91
C PHE A 125 15.92 -5.60 18.47
N MET A 126 16.88 -5.82 17.56
CA MET A 126 16.57 -6.28 16.20
C MET A 126 15.82 -7.62 16.19
N CYS A 127 16.25 -8.60 17.00
CA CYS A 127 15.55 -9.88 17.08
C CYS A 127 14.11 -9.72 17.56
N LEU A 128 13.86 -8.85 18.55
CA LEU A 128 12.51 -8.58 19.06
C LEU A 128 11.64 -7.85 18.02
N VAL A 129 12.21 -6.91 17.28
CA VAL A 129 11.52 -6.23 16.18
C VAL A 129 11.14 -7.22 15.08
N VAL A 130 12.09 -8.07 14.65
CA VAL A 130 11.83 -9.13 13.65
C VAL A 130 10.77 -10.12 14.16
N ALA A 131 10.86 -10.56 15.41
CA ALA A 131 9.87 -11.46 16.00
C ALA A 131 8.47 -10.85 16.07
N ARG A 132 8.35 -9.55 16.38
CA ARG A 132 7.06 -8.83 16.32
C ARG A 132 6.55 -8.66 14.89
N SER A 133 7.40 -8.38 13.92
CA SER A 133 7.02 -8.30 12.51
C SER A 133 6.61 -9.65 11.89
N LEU A 134 6.92 -10.76 12.57
CA LEU A 134 6.53 -12.12 12.21
C LEU A 134 5.37 -12.66 13.07
N ALA A 135 4.99 -11.98 14.14
CA ALA A 135 3.93 -12.44 15.03
C ALA A 135 2.57 -12.04 14.44
N ALA A 136 1.70 -13.04 14.27
CA ALA A 136 0.32 -12.79 13.92
C ALA A 136 -0.40 -12.05 15.06
N GLU A 137 -1.22 -11.05 14.71
CA GLU A 137 -2.10 -10.38 15.66
C GLU A 137 -3.49 -10.98 15.58
N THR A 138 -4.16 -11.12 16.72
CA THR A 138 -5.45 -11.80 16.83
C THR A 138 -6.50 -10.87 17.42
N PHE A 139 -7.60 -10.71 16.70
CA PHE A 139 -8.76 -9.93 17.09
C PHE A 139 -9.96 -10.84 17.30
N ARG A 140 -10.62 -10.72 18.46
CA ARG A 140 -11.88 -11.40 18.72
C ARG A 140 -13.03 -10.42 18.61
N PHE A 141 -14.07 -10.82 17.89
CA PHE A 141 -15.27 -10.01 17.69
C PHE A 141 -16.52 -10.89 17.74
N LYS A 142 -17.68 -10.25 17.86
CA LYS A 142 -18.97 -10.93 17.98
C LYS A 142 -19.90 -10.48 16.87
N VAL A 143 -20.51 -11.45 16.20
CA VAL A 143 -21.53 -11.25 15.17
C VAL A 143 -22.89 -11.53 15.79
N LYS A 144 -23.84 -10.60 15.68
CA LYS A 144 -25.16 -10.70 16.33
C LYS A 144 -26.09 -11.66 15.61
N ARG A 145 -26.06 -11.64 14.29
CA ARG A 145 -26.88 -12.49 13.40
C ARG A 145 -26.05 -12.83 12.16
N ARG A 146 -26.42 -13.89 11.44
CA ARG A 146 -25.75 -14.25 10.19
C ARG A 146 -25.70 -13.04 9.24
N ALA A 147 -24.50 -12.63 8.85
CA ALA A 147 -24.24 -11.41 8.09
C ALA A 147 -22.94 -11.53 7.30
N GLU A 148 -22.82 -10.80 6.18
CA GLU A 148 -21.48 -10.51 5.64
C GLU A 148 -20.75 -9.61 6.63
N VAL A 149 -19.48 -9.85 6.87
CA VAL A 149 -18.68 -9.01 7.77
C VAL A 149 -17.60 -8.30 6.99
N VAL A 150 -17.54 -6.97 7.15
CA VAL A 150 -16.45 -6.14 6.64
C VAL A 150 -15.58 -5.73 7.82
N ALA A 151 -14.28 -5.99 7.72
CA ALA A 151 -13.28 -5.42 8.61
C ALA A 151 -12.74 -4.11 8.05
N GLU A 152 -12.54 -3.13 8.92
CA GLU A 152 -11.74 -1.94 8.67
C GLU A 152 -10.49 -2.04 9.54
N LEU A 153 -9.35 -2.28 8.90
CA LEU A 153 -8.07 -2.49 9.57
C LEU A 153 -7.18 -1.28 9.35
N ASP A 154 -6.90 -0.53 10.42
CA ASP A 154 -5.92 0.54 10.39
C ASP A 154 -4.52 -0.06 10.53
N MET A 155 -3.76 -0.04 9.44
CA MET A 155 -2.47 -0.69 9.33
C MET A 155 -1.45 0.23 8.67
N SER A 156 -0.19 -0.06 8.91
CA SER A 156 0.96 0.54 8.24
C SER A 156 2.02 -0.51 8.00
N SER A 157 2.92 -0.25 7.08
CA SER A 157 4.03 -1.12 6.74
C SER A 157 5.35 -0.36 6.95
N PRO A 158 5.89 -0.24 8.17
CA PRO A 158 7.19 0.40 8.37
C PRO A 158 8.34 -0.61 8.24
N PRO A 159 9.51 -0.25 7.70
CA PRO A 159 9.84 1.02 7.05
C PRO A 159 9.59 1.00 5.52
N SER A 160 8.38 0.76 5.03
CA SER A 160 8.10 0.62 3.59
C SER A 160 7.88 1.95 2.86
N ASN A 161 8.40 2.06 1.65
CA ASN A 161 8.12 3.13 0.72
C ASN A 161 7.88 2.53 -0.67
N TRP A 162 6.67 2.71 -1.22
CA TRP A 162 6.27 2.18 -2.53
C TRP A 162 7.19 2.61 -3.68
N ALA A 163 7.86 3.75 -3.55
CA ALA A 163 8.80 4.25 -4.56
C ALA A 163 10.19 3.58 -4.52
N GLN A 164 10.48 2.78 -3.48
CA GLN A 164 11.83 2.23 -3.24
C GLN A 164 11.86 0.71 -3.44
N PRO A 165 12.66 0.21 -4.41
CA PRO A 165 12.83 -1.23 -4.60
C PRO A 165 13.28 -1.96 -3.33
N GLY A 166 12.64 -3.08 -3.00
CA GLY A 166 12.91 -3.88 -1.81
C GLY A 166 12.28 -3.34 -0.51
N ARG A 167 11.58 -2.22 -0.57
CA ARG A 167 10.85 -1.58 0.53
C ARG A 167 9.39 -1.29 0.17
N GLU A 168 8.83 -1.86 -0.88
CA GLU A 168 7.56 -1.40 -1.46
C GLU A 168 6.38 -1.49 -0.48
N ALA A 169 6.07 -2.69 -0.02
CA ALA A 169 4.97 -2.93 0.93
C ALA A 169 5.08 -4.32 1.59
N ALA A 170 4.28 -4.52 2.62
CA ALA A 170 3.96 -5.85 3.15
C ALA A 170 2.61 -6.31 2.60
N LEU A 171 2.50 -7.63 2.38
CA LEU A 171 1.23 -8.33 2.19
C LEU A 171 0.78 -8.86 3.55
N ALA A 172 -0.43 -8.50 3.97
CA ALA A 172 -1.06 -9.03 5.16
C ALA A 172 -2.06 -10.12 4.78
N ASP A 173 -1.90 -11.34 5.29
CA ASP A 173 -2.85 -12.42 5.17
C ASP A 173 -3.86 -12.37 6.31
N LEU A 174 -5.14 -12.57 5.99
CA LEU A 174 -6.23 -12.65 6.95
C LEU A 174 -6.71 -14.08 7.06
N THR A 175 -6.90 -14.54 8.30
CA THR A 175 -7.41 -15.86 8.60
C THR A 175 -8.53 -15.73 9.60
N ILE A 176 -9.76 -16.04 9.16
CA ILE A 176 -10.95 -16.04 10.00
C ILE A 176 -11.25 -17.46 10.46
N ASP A 177 -11.38 -17.67 11.77
CA ASP A 177 -11.67 -18.97 12.40
C ASP A 177 -10.81 -20.12 11.86
N ARG A 178 -9.52 -19.85 11.63
CA ARG A 178 -8.51 -20.78 11.08
C ARG A 178 -8.71 -21.19 9.62
N SER A 179 -9.57 -20.47 8.88
CA SER A 179 -9.76 -20.64 7.44
C SER A 179 -9.10 -19.47 6.70
N ALA A 180 -8.20 -19.78 5.77
CA ALA A 180 -7.51 -18.76 4.99
C ALA A 180 -8.52 -17.96 4.18
N THR A 181 -8.50 -16.65 4.34
CA THR A 181 -9.52 -15.77 3.78
C THR A 181 -8.87 -14.43 3.46
N GLN A 182 -8.50 -14.27 2.19
CA GLN A 182 -7.96 -13.07 1.55
C GLN A 182 -6.67 -12.44 2.13
N SER A 183 -6.09 -11.56 1.32
CA SER A 183 -4.86 -10.82 1.57
C SER A 183 -5.09 -9.33 1.31
N ILE A 184 -4.30 -8.47 1.97
CA ILE A 184 -4.30 -7.01 1.79
C ILE A 184 -2.87 -6.56 1.47
N MET A 185 -2.67 -5.87 0.36
CA MET A 185 -1.39 -5.21 0.05
C MET A 185 -1.35 -3.85 0.73
N LEU A 186 -0.35 -3.61 1.59
CA LEU A 186 -0.21 -2.35 2.34
C LEU A 186 0.46 -1.24 1.51
N TYR A 187 -0.20 -0.84 0.42
CA TYR A 187 0.31 0.14 -0.54
C TYR A 187 0.49 1.56 0.01
N ALA A 188 -0.06 1.87 1.18
CA ALA A 188 0.14 3.18 1.81
C ALA A 188 1.53 3.34 2.49
N GLY A 189 2.36 2.29 2.54
CA GLY A 189 3.72 2.36 3.09
C GLY A 189 3.73 2.55 4.61
N GLU A 190 4.62 3.40 5.13
CA GLU A 190 4.74 3.70 6.57
C GLU A 190 3.54 4.46 7.15
N ASP A 191 2.69 5.04 6.30
CA ASP A 191 1.52 5.79 6.76
C ASP A 191 0.44 4.88 7.32
N HIS A 192 -0.27 5.39 8.34
CA HIS A 192 -1.51 4.79 8.80
C HIS A 192 -2.56 4.90 7.70
N TYR A 193 -3.13 3.76 7.32
CA TYR A 193 -4.21 3.70 6.35
C TYR A 193 -5.22 2.62 6.74
N THR A 194 -6.50 2.93 6.57
CA THR A 194 -7.57 1.97 6.83
C THR A 194 -7.85 1.14 5.58
N TYR A 195 -7.57 -0.15 5.66
CA TYR A 195 -7.81 -1.12 4.59
C TYR A 195 -9.12 -1.87 4.88
N PRO A 196 -10.19 -1.62 4.10
CA PRO A 196 -11.43 -2.37 4.24
C PRO A 196 -11.31 -3.73 3.54
N ALA A 197 -11.83 -4.78 4.15
CA ALA A 197 -11.73 -6.14 3.60
C ALA A 197 -12.92 -7.02 4.03
N PHE A 198 -13.43 -7.87 3.13
CA PHE A 198 -14.52 -8.80 3.44
C PHE A 198 -14.04 -10.03 4.21
N LEU A 199 -14.55 -10.26 5.42
CA LEU A 199 -14.32 -11.49 6.17
C LEU A 199 -15.25 -12.64 5.73
N GLY A 200 -16.22 -12.35 4.86
CA GLY A 200 -17.24 -13.28 4.37
C GLY A 200 -18.50 -13.35 5.25
N ALA A 201 -19.41 -14.25 4.88
CA ALA A 201 -20.64 -14.52 5.61
C ALA A 201 -20.36 -15.31 6.89
N LEU A 202 -20.52 -14.67 8.05
CA LEU A 202 -20.31 -15.29 9.36
C LEU A 202 -21.64 -15.52 10.07
N ASP A 203 -21.75 -16.63 10.81
CA ASP A 203 -22.92 -16.94 11.63
C ASP A 203 -22.97 -16.11 12.92
N ALA A 204 -24.08 -16.16 13.66
CA ALA A 204 -24.15 -15.51 14.96
C ALA A 204 -23.20 -16.20 15.95
N GLY A 205 -22.27 -15.46 16.54
CA GLY A 205 -21.25 -16.09 17.37
C GLY A 205 -20.05 -15.21 17.69
N SER A 206 -19.07 -15.82 18.37
CA SER A 206 -17.75 -15.23 18.56
C SER A 206 -16.84 -15.75 17.46
N HIS A 207 -16.09 -14.84 16.84
CA HIS A 207 -15.19 -15.12 15.75
C HIS A 207 -13.80 -14.58 16.08
N GLU A 208 -12.80 -15.17 15.44
CA GLU A 208 -11.40 -14.79 15.58
C GLU A 208 -10.83 -14.43 14.21
N LEU A 209 -10.33 -13.20 14.08
CA LEU A 209 -9.54 -12.76 12.94
C LEU A 209 -8.06 -12.76 13.35
N GLN A 210 -7.25 -13.54 12.65
CA GLN A 210 -5.80 -13.48 12.70
C GLN A 210 -5.29 -12.69 11.49
N VAL A 211 -4.37 -11.75 11.73
CA VAL A 211 -3.70 -10.96 10.69
C VAL A 211 -2.21 -11.18 10.80
N GLU A 212 -1.57 -11.61 9.72
CA GLU A 212 -0.14 -11.90 9.71
C GLU A 212 0.53 -11.40 8.44
N ARG A 213 1.85 -11.17 8.52
CA ARG A 213 2.63 -10.75 7.37
C ARG A 213 3.01 -11.96 6.52
N ASP A 214 2.61 -11.99 5.25
CA ASP A 214 3.11 -13.00 4.31
C ASP A 214 4.54 -12.65 3.88
N THR A 215 5.51 -13.37 4.44
CA THR A 215 6.93 -13.17 4.13
C THR A 215 7.31 -13.52 2.69
N ARG A 216 6.51 -14.30 1.96
CA ARG A 216 6.81 -14.76 0.60
C ARG A 216 6.58 -13.67 -0.44
N TYR A 217 5.57 -12.84 -0.23
CA TYR A 217 5.12 -11.82 -1.19
C TYR A 217 5.21 -10.39 -0.65
N SER A 218 5.80 -10.21 0.53
CA SER A 218 6.16 -8.92 1.08
C SER A 218 7.56 -8.49 0.67
N ALA A 219 7.79 -7.19 0.53
CA ALA A 219 9.14 -6.66 0.31
C ALA A 219 10.06 -7.02 1.50
N PRO A 220 11.34 -7.38 1.30
CA PRO A 220 12.19 -7.91 2.36
C PRO A 220 12.31 -6.98 3.58
N ALA A 221 12.35 -5.67 3.36
CA ALA A 221 12.48 -4.67 4.41
C ALA A 221 11.13 -4.13 4.93
N SER A 222 9.99 -4.62 4.43
CA SER A 222 8.68 -4.16 4.90
C SER A 222 8.27 -4.84 6.20
N GLY A 223 7.69 -4.08 7.12
CA GLY A 223 7.03 -4.60 8.31
C GLY A 223 5.50 -4.61 8.19
N LEU A 224 4.84 -5.16 9.20
CA LEU A 224 3.41 -5.07 9.42
C LEU A 224 3.18 -4.49 10.81
N ALA A 225 2.44 -3.38 10.90
CA ALA A 225 1.98 -2.80 12.14
C ALA A 225 0.48 -2.55 12.05
N ILE A 226 -0.27 -3.13 12.97
CA ILE A 226 -1.73 -3.01 13.04
C ILE A 226 -2.05 -2.12 14.25
N HIS A 227 -2.89 -1.12 14.03
CA HIS A 227 -3.19 -0.07 15.01
C HIS A 227 -4.59 -0.23 15.59
N SER A 228 -5.55 -0.62 14.75
CA SER A 228 -6.91 -0.94 15.19
C SER A 228 -7.64 -1.82 14.18
N ALA A 229 -8.63 -2.56 14.67
CA ALA A 229 -9.56 -3.33 13.85
C ALA A 229 -11.00 -3.01 14.26
N ARG A 230 -11.84 -2.68 13.28
CA ARG A 230 -13.29 -2.53 13.46
C ARG A 230 -14.02 -3.53 12.56
N PHE A 231 -15.16 -4.01 13.03
CA PHE A 231 -15.96 -5.02 12.33
C PHE A 231 -17.37 -4.51 12.13
N ARG A 232 -17.88 -4.61 10.91
CA ARG A 232 -19.21 -4.15 10.52
C ARG A 232 -20.00 -5.31 9.94
N GLU A 233 -21.14 -5.61 10.56
CA GLU A 233 -22.13 -6.54 10.03
C GLU A 233 -22.88 -5.84 8.87
N VAL A 234 -22.88 -6.46 7.70
CA VAL A 234 -23.67 -6.08 6.53
C VAL A 234 -24.78 -7.11 6.39
N THR A 235 -26.01 -6.63 6.34
CA THR A 235 -27.20 -7.49 6.32
C THR A 235 -28.14 -6.99 5.23
N SER A 236 -29.20 -7.73 4.91
CA SER A 236 -30.19 -7.31 3.91
C SER A 236 -30.90 -5.99 4.19
N GLU A 237 -30.80 -5.47 5.42
CA GLU A 237 -31.31 -4.15 5.82
C GLU A 237 -30.34 -3.00 5.49
N ASP A 238 -29.08 -3.30 5.14
CA ASP A 238 -28.09 -2.30 4.74
C ASP A 238 -28.51 -1.69 3.38
N PRO A 239 -28.55 -0.35 3.24
CA PRO A 239 -28.95 0.30 1.98
C PRO A 239 -28.03 -0.02 0.79
N TYR A 240 -26.82 -0.52 1.06
CA TYR A 240 -25.84 -0.95 0.08
C TYR A 240 -25.66 -2.47 0.04
N TRP A 241 -26.52 -3.24 0.75
CA TRP A 241 -26.45 -4.70 0.81
C TRP A 241 -26.32 -5.34 -0.57
N SER A 242 -27.15 -4.96 -1.53
CA SER A 242 -27.14 -5.57 -2.86
C SER A 242 -25.80 -5.41 -3.58
N ALA A 243 -25.14 -4.26 -3.41
CA ALA A 243 -23.82 -4.00 -3.99
C ALA A 243 -22.69 -4.70 -3.22
N LEU A 244 -22.85 -4.88 -1.91
CA LEU A 244 -21.84 -5.55 -1.09
C LEU A 244 -21.92 -7.08 -1.26
N ALA A 245 -23.12 -7.65 -1.26
CA ALA A 245 -23.35 -9.09 -1.34
C ALA A 245 -22.89 -9.71 -2.68
N HIS A 246 -22.88 -8.94 -3.76
CA HIS A 246 -22.47 -9.42 -5.10
C HIS A 246 -21.07 -8.93 -5.51
N ALA A 247 -20.32 -8.31 -4.59
CA ALA A 247 -18.98 -7.79 -4.86
C ALA A 247 -18.01 -8.91 -5.27
N PRO A 248 -17.18 -8.75 -6.32
CA PRO A 248 -16.27 -9.81 -6.74
C PRO A 248 -15.16 -10.14 -5.75
N VAL A 249 -14.79 -11.42 -5.72
CA VAL A 249 -13.48 -11.89 -5.25
C VAL A 249 -12.53 -11.80 -6.44
N LEU A 250 -11.36 -11.22 -6.24
CA LEU A 250 -10.35 -11.05 -7.29
C LEU A 250 -9.02 -11.65 -6.86
N TYR A 251 -8.56 -12.68 -7.55
CA TYR A 251 -7.20 -13.20 -7.38
C TYR A 251 -6.18 -12.29 -8.04
N ALA A 252 -4.96 -12.22 -7.50
CA ALA A 252 -3.87 -11.48 -8.13
C ALA A 252 -3.50 -12.10 -9.47
N ARG A 253 -3.19 -11.25 -10.46
CA ARG A 253 -2.68 -11.68 -11.78
C ARG A 253 -1.37 -12.43 -11.60
N ALA A 254 -1.23 -13.61 -12.22
CA ALA A 254 -0.13 -14.53 -11.93
C ALA A 254 1.27 -13.94 -12.12
N ASN A 255 1.47 -13.07 -13.12
CA ASN A 255 2.76 -12.44 -13.42
C ASN A 255 3.06 -11.18 -12.55
N THR A 256 2.15 -10.75 -11.68
CA THR A 256 2.32 -9.56 -10.80
C THR A 256 2.69 -9.91 -9.36
N ILE A 257 2.54 -11.19 -8.99
CA ILE A 257 2.75 -11.67 -7.63
C ILE A 257 4.19 -11.38 -7.18
N GLY A 258 4.32 -10.64 -6.08
CA GLY A 258 5.61 -10.21 -5.53
C GLY A 258 6.33 -9.11 -6.33
N ARG A 259 5.68 -8.49 -7.32
CA ARG A 259 6.26 -7.39 -8.13
C ARG A 259 5.79 -6.01 -7.71
N PHE A 260 4.75 -5.92 -6.89
CA PHE A 260 4.16 -4.67 -6.40
C PHE A 260 3.72 -3.74 -7.54
N THR A 261 3.13 -4.31 -8.60
CA THR A 261 2.47 -3.60 -9.72
C THR A 261 1.12 -4.24 -9.98
N ASP A 262 0.21 -3.50 -10.59
CA ASP A 262 -1.15 -3.94 -10.94
C ASP A 262 -1.89 -4.56 -9.75
N ILE A 263 -1.67 -3.99 -8.58
CA ILE A 263 -2.39 -4.38 -7.37
C ILE A 263 -3.74 -3.68 -7.37
N PRO A 264 -4.84 -4.35 -6.99
CA PRO A 264 -6.12 -3.69 -6.82
C PRO A 264 -6.04 -2.73 -5.62
N ILE A 265 -6.24 -1.43 -5.86
CA ILE A 265 -6.22 -0.39 -4.82
C ILE A 265 -7.64 -0.10 -4.35
N LEU A 266 -8.60 -0.09 -5.28
CA LEU A 266 -9.98 0.31 -5.00
C LEU A 266 -10.95 -0.44 -5.89
N SER A 267 -12.05 -0.89 -5.30
CA SER A 267 -13.23 -1.40 -6.01
C SER A 267 -14.34 -0.37 -5.91
N TYR A 268 -15.11 -0.17 -6.98
CA TYR A 268 -16.33 0.63 -6.92
C TYR A 268 -17.48 -0.04 -7.67
N CYS A 269 -18.70 0.28 -7.26
CA CYS A 269 -19.94 -0.21 -7.86
C CYS A 269 -20.83 0.95 -8.30
N GLU A 270 -21.23 0.93 -9.58
CA GLU A 270 -22.30 1.75 -10.11
C GLU A 270 -23.63 0.98 -10.03
N ARG A 271 -24.69 1.67 -9.60
CA ARG A 271 -26.06 1.15 -9.65
C ARG A 271 -26.77 1.71 -10.88
N LEU A 272 -26.80 0.90 -11.93
CA LEU A 272 -27.34 1.27 -13.23
C LEU A 272 -28.77 0.71 -13.40
N ASN A 273 -29.44 1.15 -14.46
CA ASN A 273 -30.74 0.63 -14.84
C ASN A 273 -30.82 0.48 -16.36
N GLU A 274 -31.26 -0.68 -16.83
CA GLU A 274 -31.50 -0.95 -18.24
C GLU A 274 -32.94 -1.43 -18.43
N ASN A 275 -33.77 -0.62 -19.09
CA ASN A 275 -35.17 -0.95 -19.36
C ASN A 275 -35.97 -1.39 -18.11
N GLY A 276 -35.73 -0.72 -16.98
CA GLY A 276 -36.37 -1.03 -15.70
C GLY A 276 -35.68 -2.13 -14.90
N ARG A 277 -34.65 -2.79 -15.45
CA ARG A 277 -33.88 -3.84 -14.76
C ARG A 277 -32.71 -3.22 -14.00
N PRO A 278 -32.61 -3.41 -12.67
CA PRO A 278 -31.46 -2.96 -11.90
C PRO A 278 -30.19 -3.71 -12.30
N ILE A 279 -29.10 -2.97 -12.44
CA ILE A 279 -27.78 -3.49 -12.77
C ILE A 279 -26.78 -3.04 -11.71
N LEU A 280 -25.91 -3.96 -11.29
CA LEU A 280 -24.71 -3.65 -10.53
C LEU A 280 -23.51 -3.82 -11.45
N GLN A 281 -22.73 -2.76 -11.64
CA GLN A 281 -21.49 -2.78 -12.41
C GLN A 281 -20.32 -2.53 -11.48
N TYR A 282 -19.39 -3.50 -11.40
CA TYR A 282 -18.20 -3.44 -10.57
C TYR A 282 -16.98 -3.14 -11.43
N THR A 283 -16.19 -2.18 -10.96
CA THR A 283 -14.95 -1.76 -11.60
C THR A 283 -13.84 -1.78 -10.57
N MET A 284 -12.65 -2.21 -10.99
CA MET A 284 -11.44 -2.25 -10.18
C MET A 284 -10.45 -1.20 -10.68
N ILE A 285 -9.81 -0.49 -9.75
CA ILE A 285 -8.68 0.40 -10.01
C ILE A 285 -7.41 -0.31 -9.58
N PHE A 286 -6.51 -0.51 -10.53
CA PHE A 286 -5.20 -1.13 -10.32
C PHE A 286 -4.10 -0.07 -10.26
N SER A 287 -2.99 -0.35 -9.58
CA SER A 287 -1.93 0.65 -9.37
C SER A 287 -1.23 1.13 -10.64
N ASN A 288 -1.23 0.33 -11.70
CA ASN A 288 -0.51 0.58 -12.94
C ASN A 288 -1.36 0.12 -14.14
N GLU A 289 -0.96 0.55 -15.32
CA GLU A 289 -1.31 -0.07 -16.60
C GLU A 289 0.01 -0.58 -17.19
N ASP A 290 0.09 -1.89 -17.43
CA ASP A 290 1.29 -2.55 -17.94
C ASP A 290 1.11 -3.26 -19.29
N GLY A 291 -0.08 -3.19 -19.92
CA GLY A 291 -0.31 -3.80 -21.23
C GLY A 291 0.21 -2.99 -22.42
N GLY A 292 1.17 -2.09 -22.17
CA GLY A 292 2.00 -1.46 -23.19
C GLY A 292 1.47 -0.14 -23.72
N THR A 293 0.45 0.45 -23.09
CA THR A 293 0.02 1.79 -23.47
C THR A 293 1.08 2.81 -23.07
N SER A 294 1.39 3.74 -23.98
CA SER A 294 2.42 4.75 -23.73
C SER A 294 2.04 5.61 -22.51
N THR A 295 2.93 5.74 -21.52
CA THR A 295 2.68 6.49 -20.28
C THR A 295 2.33 7.96 -20.55
N ARG A 296 2.90 8.57 -21.60
CA ARG A 296 2.53 9.91 -22.06
C ARG A 296 1.11 9.99 -22.59
N ALA A 297 0.70 9.01 -23.40
CA ALA A 297 -0.69 8.91 -23.86
C ALA A 297 -1.66 8.70 -22.69
N LEU A 298 -1.28 7.89 -21.70
CA LEU A 298 -2.04 7.65 -20.48
C LEU A 298 -2.33 8.97 -19.74
N MET A 299 -1.29 9.76 -19.48
CA MET A 299 -1.44 11.09 -18.89
C MET A 299 -2.25 12.05 -19.78
N ALA A 300 -1.99 12.08 -21.10
CA ALA A 300 -2.69 12.98 -22.02
C ALA A 300 -4.19 12.69 -22.15
N ARG A 301 -4.61 11.41 -22.18
CA ARG A 301 -5.99 11.00 -22.53
C ARG A 301 -6.87 10.59 -21.35
N TRP A 302 -6.25 10.37 -20.19
CA TRP A 302 -6.93 9.96 -18.95
C TRP A 302 -6.40 10.65 -17.70
N GLY A 303 -5.23 11.32 -17.74
CA GLY A 303 -4.68 12.03 -16.59
C GLY A 303 -4.15 11.12 -15.47
N ARG A 304 -3.90 9.85 -15.79
CA ARG A 304 -3.47 8.83 -14.84
C ARG A 304 -2.70 7.74 -15.58
N THR A 305 -1.97 6.92 -14.82
CA THR A 305 -1.30 5.72 -15.30
C THR A 305 -1.74 4.47 -14.53
N THR A 306 -2.64 4.62 -13.55
CA THR A 306 -3.41 3.50 -12.99
C THR A 306 -4.27 2.87 -14.07
N ASP A 307 -4.61 1.60 -13.96
CA ASP A 307 -5.63 0.97 -14.80
C ASP A 307 -7.02 1.02 -14.12
N ILE A 308 -8.09 1.17 -14.90
CA ILE A 308 -9.47 1.22 -14.38
C ILE A 308 -10.33 0.32 -15.26
N GLU A 309 -10.66 -0.86 -14.76
CA GLU A 309 -11.30 -1.89 -15.58
C GLU A 309 -12.59 -2.40 -14.98
N TYR A 310 -13.59 -2.47 -15.86
CA TYR A 310 -14.87 -3.07 -15.54
C TYR A 310 -14.66 -4.59 -15.46
N ILE A 311 -14.97 -5.21 -14.32
CA ILE A 311 -14.67 -6.64 -14.11
C ILE A 311 -15.92 -7.52 -14.04
N TYR A 312 -17.07 -6.98 -13.63
CA TYR A 312 -18.27 -7.80 -13.43
C TYR A 312 -19.56 -6.98 -13.46
N ARG A 313 -20.58 -7.43 -14.20
CA ARG A 313 -21.91 -6.82 -14.25
C ARG A 313 -22.94 -7.87 -13.89
N ALA A 314 -23.89 -7.51 -13.05
CA ALA A 314 -25.00 -8.38 -12.65
C ALA A 314 -26.34 -7.67 -12.85
N TRP A 315 -27.26 -8.34 -13.55
CA TRP A 315 -28.65 -7.93 -13.68
C TRP A 315 -29.44 -8.60 -12.57
N LEU A 316 -30.18 -7.80 -11.81
CA LEU A 316 -30.94 -8.27 -10.66
C LEU A 316 -32.40 -8.50 -11.02
N ASP A 317 -32.98 -9.56 -10.46
CA ASP A 317 -34.43 -9.78 -10.44
C ASP A 317 -35.13 -8.86 -9.42
N ALA A 318 -36.45 -8.93 -9.36
CA ALA A 318 -37.25 -8.13 -8.42
C ALA A 318 -36.98 -8.46 -6.93
N ALA A 319 -36.38 -9.61 -6.64
CA ALA A 319 -35.99 -10.02 -5.30
C ALA A 319 -34.52 -9.65 -4.97
N GLY A 320 -33.78 -9.06 -5.92
CA GLY A 320 -32.38 -8.67 -5.75
C GLY A 320 -31.37 -9.80 -6.00
N ASN A 321 -31.81 -10.94 -6.54
CA ASN A 321 -30.91 -12.03 -6.92
C ASN A 321 -30.35 -11.78 -8.32
N VAL A 322 -29.16 -12.30 -8.59
CA VAL A 322 -28.54 -12.22 -9.91
C VAL A 322 -29.27 -13.16 -10.89
N GLU A 323 -30.00 -12.60 -11.84
CA GLU A 323 -30.66 -13.34 -12.93
C GLU A 323 -29.63 -13.76 -14.00
N ASN A 324 -28.75 -12.81 -14.36
CA ASN A 324 -27.65 -13.04 -15.28
C ASN A 324 -26.48 -12.12 -14.96
N SER A 325 -25.29 -12.47 -15.44
CA SER A 325 -24.09 -11.69 -15.19
C SER A 325 -23.06 -11.85 -16.31
N THR A 326 -22.27 -10.80 -16.53
CA THR A 326 -21.18 -10.76 -17.49
C THR A 326 -19.87 -10.33 -16.84
N ILE A 327 -18.77 -10.61 -17.53
CA ILE A 327 -17.42 -10.14 -17.22
C ILE A 327 -16.80 -9.52 -18.47
N GLN A 328 -15.78 -8.69 -18.28
CA GLN A 328 -14.96 -8.19 -19.38
C GLN A 328 -13.76 -9.11 -19.59
N ALA A 329 -13.86 -9.99 -20.58
CA ALA A 329 -12.81 -10.92 -20.94
C ALA A 329 -11.84 -10.34 -21.98
N GLU A 330 -10.83 -11.13 -22.33
CA GLU A 330 -9.77 -10.78 -23.29
C GLU A 330 -10.30 -10.07 -24.55
N GLY A 331 -9.61 -8.97 -24.92
CA GLY A 331 -9.98 -8.11 -26.03
C GLY A 331 -11.17 -7.20 -25.74
N HIS A 332 -11.41 -6.86 -24.47
CA HIS A 332 -12.54 -6.04 -24.01
C HIS A 332 -13.91 -6.62 -24.38
N LYS A 333 -14.00 -7.96 -24.47
CA LYS A 333 -15.24 -8.63 -24.87
C LYS A 333 -16.09 -8.88 -23.64
N GLU A 334 -17.33 -8.40 -23.69
CA GLU A 334 -18.31 -8.74 -22.67
C GLU A 334 -18.84 -10.17 -22.91
N VAL A 335 -18.61 -11.06 -21.95
CA VAL A 335 -19.04 -12.47 -22.04
C VAL A 335 -19.82 -12.86 -20.79
N ALA A 336 -20.70 -13.86 -20.92
CA ALA A 336 -21.47 -14.36 -19.77
C ALA A 336 -20.54 -15.02 -18.74
N PHE A 337 -20.71 -14.66 -17.46
CA PHE A 337 -20.01 -15.29 -16.35
C PHE A 337 -20.57 -16.69 -16.09
N ARG A 338 -19.69 -17.68 -16.04
CA ARG A 338 -19.98 -19.11 -15.78
C ARG A 338 -19.10 -19.70 -14.68
N GLY A 339 -18.22 -18.89 -14.10
CA GLY A 339 -17.27 -19.29 -13.07
C GLY A 339 -17.87 -19.64 -11.72
N ARG A 340 -16.98 -19.94 -10.78
CA ARG A 340 -17.34 -20.27 -9.40
C ARG A 340 -17.72 -19.02 -8.62
N ARG A 341 -18.58 -19.20 -7.62
CA ARG A 341 -18.90 -18.18 -6.62
C ARG A 341 -18.43 -18.62 -5.24
N ASP A 342 -18.03 -17.66 -4.44
CA ASP A 342 -17.84 -17.80 -3.00
C ASP A 342 -19.06 -17.16 -2.31
N GLY A 343 -20.01 -17.98 -1.86
CA GLY A 343 -21.35 -17.51 -1.56
C GLY A 343 -22.01 -16.88 -2.80
N THR A 344 -22.34 -15.60 -2.72
CA THR A 344 -22.88 -14.80 -3.83
C THR A 344 -21.80 -14.10 -4.66
N HIS A 345 -20.57 -14.02 -4.15
CA HIS A 345 -19.47 -13.29 -4.75
C HIS A 345 -18.88 -14.04 -5.95
N PRO A 346 -18.85 -13.47 -7.17
CA PRO A 346 -18.17 -14.10 -8.30
C PRO A 346 -16.66 -14.15 -8.03
N VAL A 347 -16.03 -15.27 -8.40
CA VAL A 347 -14.58 -15.45 -8.29
C VAL A 347 -13.93 -15.18 -9.64
N LEU A 348 -13.06 -14.18 -9.68
CA LEU A 348 -12.41 -13.70 -10.90
C LEU A 348 -10.89 -13.64 -10.73
N ILE A 349 -10.19 -13.65 -11.86
CA ILE A 349 -8.73 -13.44 -11.92
C ILE A 349 -8.40 -12.63 -13.17
N PRO A 350 -7.56 -11.58 -13.10
CA PRO A 350 -7.06 -10.93 -14.30
C PRO A 350 -6.23 -11.93 -15.12
N SER A 351 -6.53 -12.02 -16.42
CA SER A 351 -5.95 -12.98 -17.37
C SER A 351 -5.11 -12.32 -18.47
N THR A 352 -5.16 -10.99 -18.58
CA THR A 352 -4.37 -10.20 -19.55
C THR A 352 -3.59 -9.10 -18.83
N ASP A 353 -2.63 -8.49 -19.52
CA ASP A 353 -1.85 -7.37 -18.97
C ASP A 353 -2.71 -6.12 -18.73
N ASN A 354 -3.67 -5.83 -19.60
CA ASN A 354 -4.68 -4.79 -19.37
C ASN A 354 -5.82 -5.22 -18.43
N ASN A 355 -5.53 -6.08 -17.45
CA ASN A 355 -6.41 -6.52 -16.37
C ASN A 355 -7.84 -6.99 -16.76
N MET A 356 -8.04 -7.47 -18.00
CA MET A 356 -9.26 -8.19 -18.38
C MET A 356 -9.32 -9.47 -17.57
N VAL A 357 -10.52 -9.93 -17.23
CA VAL A 357 -10.71 -11.02 -16.27
C VAL A 357 -11.14 -12.33 -16.93
N ALA A 358 -10.76 -13.43 -16.31
CA ALA A 358 -11.32 -14.75 -16.53
C ALA A 358 -12.15 -15.18 -15.31
N ASP A 359 -13.07 -16.11 -15.53
CA ASP A 359 -13.92 -16.69 -14.50
C ASP A 359 -13.49 -18.12 -14.09
N ASP A 360 -12.35 -18.56 -14.62
CA ASP A 360 -11.63 -19.75 -14.24
C ASP A 360 -10.18 -19.42 -13.80
N GLY A 361 -9.71 -20.09 -12.77
CA GLY A 361 -8.37 -19.90 -12.21
C GLY A 361 -8.37 -19.27 -10.82
N THR A 362 -7.22 -19.41 -10.16
CA THR A 362 -6.92 -18.86 -8.83
C THR A 362 -5.43 -18.59 -8.75
N SER A 363 -5.01 -17.80 -7.77
CA SER A 363 -3.60 -17.59 -7.43
C SER A 363 -3.41 -17.59 -5.91
N PRO A 364 -2.16 -17.60 -5.40
CA PRO A 364 -1.91 -17.57 -3.96
C PRO A 364 -2.45 -16.33 -3.23
N ILE A 365 -2.67 -15.22 -3.93
CA ILE A 365 -3.14 -13.96 -3.35
C ILE A 365 -4.58 -13.71 -3.78
N ARG A 366 -5.48 -13.60 -2.81
CA ARG A 366 -6.93 -13.40 -3.00
C ARG A 366 -7.31 -12.05 -2.40
N TYR A 367 -7.87 -11.14 -3.18
CA TYR A 367 -8.42 -9.87 -2.70
C TYR A 367 -9.95 -9.93 -2.68
N GLN A 368 -10.58 -9.30 -1.69
CA GLN A 368 -12.02 -9.03 -1.70
C GLN A 368 -12.29 -7.67 -1.05
N ILE A 369 -12.12 -6.63 -1.86
CA ILE A 369 -12.22 -5.23 -1.45
C ILE A 369 -13.69 -4.81 -1.48
N PRO A 370 -14.27 -4.33 -0.36
CA PRO A 370 -15.60 -3.75 -0.34
C PRO A 370 -15.70 -2.58 -1.32
N PRO A 371 -16.64 -2.62 -2.29
CA PRO A 371 -16.77 -1.55 -3.26
C PRO A 371 -17.30 -0.28 -2.61
N VAL A 372 -16.76 0.86 -3.02
CA VAL A 372 -17.43 2.15 -2.80
C VAL A 372 -18.56 2.32 -3.79
N ILE A 373 -19.71 2.85 -3.34
CA ILE A 373 -20.87 3.02 -4.20
C ILE A 373 -20.85 4.43 -4.78
N VAL A 374 -20.87 4.53 -6.11
CA VAL A 374 -20.66 5.80 -6.82
C VAL A 374 -21.81 6.13 -7.77
N ASP A 375 -21.98 7.43 -8.04
CA ASP A 375 -22.81 7.97 -9.11
C ASP A 375 -21.92 8.77 -10.06
N LEU A 376 -21.67 8.21 -11.24
CA LEU A 376 -20.81 8.80 -12.27
C LEU A 376 -21.61 9.42 -13.42
N SER A 377 -22.93 9.64 -13.24
CA SER A 377 -23.78 10.23 -14.29
C SER A 377 -23.33 11.64 -14.70
N ALA A 378 -22.67 12.36 -13.80
CA ALA A 378 -22.19 13.73 -13.98
C ALA A 378 -20.65 13.86 -13.99
N HIS A 379 -19.90 12.75 -14.04
CA HIS A 379 -18.45 12.77 -13.92
C HIS A 379 -17.76 11.70 -14.77
N SER A 380 -16.46 11.86 -14.98
CA SER A 380 -15.63 10.77 -15.53
C SER A 380 -15.37 9.72 -14.47
N ARG A 381 -15.00 8.50 -14.88
CA ARG A 381 -14.61 7.43 -13.93
C ARG A 381 -13.41 7.80 -13.06
N GLU A 382 -12.58 8.73 -13.52
CA GLU A 382 -11.45 9.26 -12.76
C GLU A 382 -11.88 10.07 -11.52
N GLN A 383 -13.15 10.49 -11.40
CA GLN A 383 -13.70 11.07 -10.17
C GLN A 383 -13.48 10.19 -8.93
N VAL A 384 -13.51 8.87 -9.11
CA VAL A 384 -13.28 7.93 -8.00
C VAL A 384 -11.86 8.08 -7.43
N ILE A 385 -10.86 8.31 -8.28
CA ILE A 385 -9.47 8.57 -7.85
C ILE A 385 -9.38 9.94 -7.18
N ASP A 386 -10.15 10.94 -7.63
CA ASP A 386 -10.18 12.25 -6.99
C ASP A 386 -10.67 12.18 -5.53
N GLU A 387 -11.66 11.32 -5.25
CA GLU A 387 -12.22 11.09 -3.91
C GLU A 387 -11.35 10.17 -3.05
N HIS A 388 -10.51 9.35 -3.68
CA HIS A 388 -9.59 8.40 -3.05
C HIS A 388 -8.13 8.66 -3.48
N PRO A 389 -7.52 9.79 -3.07
CA PRO A 389 -6.26 10.30 -3.63
C PRO A 389 -5.03 9.44 -3.33
N ILE A 390 -5.17 8.40 -2.50
CA ILE A 390 -4.11 7.40 -2.31
C ILE A 390 -3.69 6.76 -3.64
N ALA A 391 -4.62 6.59 -4.58
CA ALA A 391 -4.33 6.07 -5.91
C ALA A 391 -3.38 6.99 -6.70
N TYR A 392 -3.51 8.32 -6.61
CA TYR A 392 -2.53 9.25 -7.21
C TYR A 392 -1.15 9.10 -6.59
N ARG A 393 -1.07 8.92 -5.27
CA ARG A 393 0.21 8.73 -4.58
C ARG A 393 0.90 7.43 -4.98
N VAL A 394 0.17 6.31 -4.95
CA VAL A 394 0.69 4.99 -5.35
C VAL A 394 1.15 5.04 -6.81
N MET A 395 0.33 5.59 -7.70
CA MET A 395 0.67 5.82 -9.11
C MET A 395 1.98 6.60 -9.27
N ALA A 396 2.14 7.72 -8.56
CA ALA A 396 3.34 8.55 -8.66
C ALA A 396 4.60 7.83 -8.12
N GLN A 397 4.46 7.12 -7.00
CA GLN A 397 5.54 6.34 -6.40
C GLN A 397 5.95 5.17 -7.31
N GLU A 398 4.99 4.54 -7.97
CA GLU A 398 5.26 3.46 -8.91
C GLU A 398 5.96 3.96 -10.17
N LEU A 399 5.53 5.10 -10.73
CA LEU A 399 6.24 5.77 -11.82
C LEU A 399 7.70 6.09 -11.47
N GLU A 400 7.95 6.53 -10.22
CA GLU A 400 9.31 6.77 -9.73
C GLU A 400 10.12 5.47 -9.67
N ARG A 401 9.57 4.43 -9.03
CA ARG A 401 10.23 3.13 -8.87
C ARG A 401 10.55 2.45 -10.19
N GLU A 402 9.67 2.58 -11.18
CA GLU A 402 9.84 2.00 -12.52
C GLU A 402 10.65 2.89 -13.47
N GLU A 403 11.26 3.97 -12.95
CA GLU A 403 12.07 4.92 -13.72
C GLU A 403 11.30 5.55 -14.90
N LYS A 404 9.97 5.68 -14.77
CA LYS A 404 9.07 6.29 -15.76
C LYS A 404 8.95 7.81 -15.62
N LEU A 405 9.60 8.40 -14.60
CA LEU A 405 9.66 9.85 -14.40
C LEU A 405 10.87 10.48 -15.10
N ARG A 406 10.68 11.73 -15.57
CA ARG A 406 11.73 12.59 -16.13
C ARG A 406 11.60 14.04 -15.62
N PRO A 407 12.66 14.86 -15.73
CA PRO A 407 12.53 16.29 -15.52
C PRO A 407 11.48 16.92 -16.44
N PHE A 408 10.83 17.99 -15.95
CA PHE A 408 9.95 18.82 -16.76
C PHE A 408 10.66 19.35 -18.01
N GLY A 409 9.95 19.40 -19.13
CA GLY A 409 10.43 19.97 -20.39
C GLY A 409 11.46 19.11 -21.14
N ALA A 410 11.94 18.01 -20.55
CA ALA A 410 12.73 17.01 -21.26
C ALA A 410 11.82 16.09 -22.08
N VAL A 411 12.33 15.54 -23.18
CA VAL A 411 11.69 14.43 -23.90
C VAL A 411 12.59 13.21 -23.76
N ASP A 412 12.12 12.18 -23.08
CA ASP A 412 12.83 10.92 -22.87
C ASP A 412 11.85 9.76 -23.08
N GLY A 413 11.75 9.29 -24.34
CA GLY A 413 10.82 8.24 -24.75
C GLY A 413 9.40 8.48 -24.27
N GLU A 414 8.88 7.50 -23.52
CA GLU A 414 7.53 7.50 -22.94
C GLU A 414 7.47 8.04 -21.51
N LYS A 415 8.57 8.58 -20.96
CA LYS A 415 8.58 9.11 -19.60
C LYS A 415 7.77 10.39 -19.48
N VAL A 416 7.15 10.58 -18.32
CA VAL A 416 6.36 11.75 -17.94
C VAL A 416 7.05 12.52 -16.82
N SER A 417 6.68 13.77 -16.56
CA SER A 417 7.16 14.42 -15.34
C SER A 417 6.32 14.01 -14.13
N ASP A 418 6.73 14.46 -12.95
CA ASP A 418 5.99 14.25 -11.71
C ASP A 418 4.50 14.64 -11.88
N PRO A 419 3.53 13.78 -11.51
CA PRO A 419 2.10 14.06 -11.64
C PRO A 419 1.64 15.39 -11.01
N ARG A 420 2.38 15.92 -10.02
CA ARG A 420 2.09 17.23 -9.40
C ARG A 420 2.39 18.41 -10.33
N ASN A 421 3.12 18.19 -11.43
CA ASN A 421 3.36 19.18 -12.46
C ASN A 421 2.24 19.25 -13.50
N TYR A 422 1.11 18.56 -13.31
CA TYR A 422 0.04 18.52 -14.31
C TYR A 422 -1.20 19.31 -13.87
N LEU A 423 -1.80 20.02 -14.82
CA LEU A 423 -3.17 20.55 -14.70
C LEU A 423 -4.15 19.47 -15.15
N TYR A 424 -5.05 19.07 -14.27
CA TYR A 424 -6.08 18.08 -14.53
C TYR A 424 -7.35 18.77 -14.99
N VAL A 425 -7.97 18.29 -16.05
CA VAL A 425 -9.21 18.85 -16.61
C VAL A 425 -10.23 17.73 -16.85
N GLU A 426 -11.41 17.88 -16.28
CA GLU A 426 -12.59 17.06 -16.56
C GLU A 426 -13.60 17.86 -17.40
N ALA A 427 -14.05 17.24 -18.48
CA ALA A 427 -15.02 17.84 -19.38
C ALA A 427 -16.00 16.80 -19.92
N LYS A 428 -17.19 17.26 -20.31
CA LYS A 428 -18.14 16.49 -21.09
C LYS A 428 -18.06 16.93 -22.55
N VAL A 429 -17.82 15.98 -23.45
CA VAL A 429 -17.52 16.26 -24.85
C VAL A 429 -18.33 15.38 -25.79
N ARG A 430 -18.61 15.92 -26.98
CA ARG A 430 -19.21 15.17 -28.09
C ARG A 430 -18.44 15.46 -29.37
N ASN A 431 -17.86 14.42 -29.94
CA ASN A 431 -17.04 14.47 -31.12
C ASN A 431 -17.80 13.86 -32.31
N ARG A 432 -17.57 14.42 -33.49
CA ARG A 432 -18.11 13.96 -34.77
C ARG A 432 -17.00 14.04 -35.79
N ASP A 433 -16.45 12.88 -36.12
CA ASP A 433 -15.27 12.72 -36.98
C ASP A 433 -14.10 13.63 -36.53
N SER A 434 -13.93 13.77 -35.21
CA SER A 434 -13.03 14.73 -34.58
C SER A 434 -12.44 14.20 -33.27
N ALA A 435 -11.45 14.90 -32.74
CA ALA A 435 -10.88 14.69 -31.43
C ALA A 435 -10.61 16.05 -30.76
N ILE A 436 -10.82 16.15 -29.45
CA ILE A 436 -10.65 17.40 -28.71
C ILE A 436 -9.35 17.37 -27.91
N ALA A 437 -8.60 18.47 -27.96
CA ALA A 437 -7.44 18.71 -27.11
C ALA A 437 -7.68 19.91 -26.21
N THR A 438 -7.12 19.85 -25.00
CA THR A 438 -7.20 20.95 -24.04
C THR A 438 -5.87 21.71 -24.01
N LEU A 439 -5.98 23.01 -23.92
CA LEU A 439 -4.89 23.97 -23.90
C LEU A 439 -4.96 24.80 -22.61
N VAL A 440 -3.83 25.32 -22.17
CA VAL A 440 -3.77 26.27 -21.07
C VAL A 440 -2.77 27.38 -21.37
N HIS A 441 -3.19 28.61 -21.07
CA HIS A 441 -2.35 29.80 -21.13
C HIS A 441 -1.99 30.26 -19.72
N LEU A 442 -0.69 30.46 -19.48
CA LEU A 442 -0.19 30.98 -18.21
C LEU A 442 -0.01 32.50 -18.30
N ALA A 443 -0.29 33.22 -17.22
CA ALA A 443 -0.32 34.70 -17.20
C ALA A 443 0.98 35.41 -17.63
N ALA A 444 2.11 34.71 -17.69
CA ALA A 444 3.42 35.25 -18.08
C ALA A 444 4.12 34.38 -19.15
N SER A 445 3.32 33.66 -19.95
CA SER A 445 3.80 32.83 -21.06
C SER A 445 3.33 33.44 -22.38
N ASP A 446 4.17 33.37 -23.42
CA ASP A 446 3.79 33.76 -24.78
C ASP A 446 3.24 32.57 -25.59
N HIS A 447 3.19 31.39 -24.97
CA HIS A 447 2.79 30.13 -25.62
C HIS A 447 1.73 29.39 -24.82
N TRP A 448 0.85 28.69 -25.54
CA TRP A 448 -0.10 27.74 -25.00
C TRP A 448 0.56 26.39 -24.76
N LEU A 449 0.25 25.77 -23.62
CA LEU A 449 0.61 24.39 -23.33
C LEU A 449 -0.58 23.49 -23.67
N SER A 450 -0.32 22.29 -24.19
CA SER A 450 -1.36 21.41 -24.75
C SER A 450 -1.36 20.02 -24.12
N SER A 451 -2.55 19.43 -23.92
CA SER A 451 -2.67 18.05 -23.42
C SER A 451 -2.16 17.00 -24.41
N HIS A 452 -2.27 17.28 -25.71
CA HIS A 452 -1.93 16.32 -26.76
C HIS A 452 -0.44 16.38 -27.18
N LEU A 453 0.36 17.27 -26.59
CA LEU A 453 1.82 17.36 -26.81
C LEU A 453 2.24 17.45 -28.31
N GLY A 454 1.42 18.07 -29.16
CA GLY A 454 1.64 18.15 -30.61
C GLY A 454 1.36 16.84 -31.38
N ARG A 455 0.78 15.83 -30.72
CA ARG A 455 0.37 14.55 -31.31
C ARG A 455 -1.15 14.43 -31.39
N ASN A 456 -1.71 14.40 -32.61
CA ASN A 456 -3.16 14.33 -32.79
C ASN A 456 -3.78 13.04 -32.22
N ASP A 457 -3.04 11.95 -32.17
CA ASP A 457 -3.50 10.68 -31.60
C ASP A 457 -3.61 10.69 -30.07
N TYR A 458 -3.06 11.71 -29.41
CA TYR A 458 -3.24 11.96 -27.97
C TYR A 458 -4.50 12.78 -27.67
N ALA A 459 -5.15 13.34 -28.68
CA ALA A 459 -6.41 14.03 -28.50
C ALA A 459 -7.55 13.04 -28.21
N ILE A 460 -8.58 13.51 -27.52
CA ILE A 460 -9.66 12.63 -27.06
C ILE A 460 -10.74 12.56 -28.13
N SER A 461 -10.87 11.39 -28.77
CA SER A 461 -11.87 11.11 -29.81
C SER A 461 -13.19 10.53 -29.29
N ARG A 462 -13.23 10.05 -28.04
CA ARG A 462 -14.45 9.48 -27.43
C ARG A 462 -15.43 10.55 -26.95
N ASN A 463 -16.70 10.18 -26.86
CA ASN A 463 -17.79 11.03 -26.33
C ASN A 463 -18.00 10.80 -24.82
N GLY A 464 -18.73 11.71 -24.18
CA GLY A 464 -19.12 11.61 -22.78
C GLY A 464 -18.19 12.38 -21.85
N TRP A 465 -18.15 11.97 -20.59
CA TRP A 465 -17.24 12.54 -19.60
C TRP A 465 -15.81 12.03 -19.84
N VAL A 466 -14.86 12.95 -19.88
CA VAL A 466 -13.46 12.66 -20.18
C VAL A 466 -12.53 13.40 -19.23
N ARG A 467 -11.36 12.82 -19.00
CA ARG A 467 -10.26 13.37 -18.20
C ARG A 467 -9.04 13.58 -19.09
N THR A 468 -8.32 14.67 -18.88
CA THR A 468 -7.04 14.95 -19.55
C THR A 468 -6.10 15.70 -18.61
N THR A 469 -4.83 15.76 -18.96
CA THR A 469 -3.85 16.59 -18.25
C THR A 469 -2.97 17.42 -19.17
N ILE A 470 -2.48 18.54 -18.66
CA ILE A 470 -1.49 19.39 -19.34
C ILE A 470 -0.26 19.54 -18.44
N GLU A 471 0.91 19.20 -18.95
CA GLU A 471 2.18 19.36 -18.24
C GLU A 471 2.51 20.85 -18.07
N LEU A 472 2.82 21.26 -16.84
CA LEU A 472 3.14 22.62 -16.45
C LEU A 472 4.57 22.72 -15.88
N PRO A 473 5.20 23.90 -15.96
CA PRO A 473 6.45 24.14 -15.24
C PRO A 473 6.30 23.83 -13.73
N PRO A 474 7.29 23.18 -13.09
CA PRO A 474 7.24 22.87 -11.67
C PRO A 474 6.98 24.11 -10.81
N GLY A 475 6.15 23.94 -9.77
CA GLY A 475 5.75 25.04 -8.89
C GLY A 475 4.70 26.00 -9.48
N THR A 476 4.10 25.66 -10.62
CA THR A 476 2.97 26.45 -11.16
C THR A 476 1.77 26.35 -10.22
N GLY A 477 1.48 27.43 -9.51
CA GLY A 477 0.31 27.53 -8.64
C GLY A 477 -0.95 28.02 -9.36
N PRO A 478 -2.14 27.86 -8.73
CA PRO A 478 -3.43 28.26 -9.29
C PRO A 478 -3.50 29.67 -9.89
N ARG A 479 -2.83 30.66 -9.28
CA ARG A 479 -2.89 32.07 -9.71
C ARG A 479 -2.18 32.34 -11.04
N ARG A 480 -1.32 31.44 -11.49
CA ARG A 480 -0.60 31.60 -12.77
C ARG A 480 -1.41 31.08 -13.96
N ILE A 481 -2.48 30.33 -13.72
CA ILE A 481 -3.35 29.77 -14.75
C ILE A 481 -4.38 30.84 -15.12
N ASN A 482 -4.28 31.36 -16.35
CA ASN A 482 -5.06 32.52 -16.81
C ASN A 482 -6.28 32.11 -17.64
N GLU A 483 -6.09 31.18 -18.56
CA GLU A 483 -7.09 30.85 -19.58
C GLU A 483 -7.00 29.38 -19.97
N LEU A 484 -8.16 28.75 -20.21
CA LEU A 484 -8.27 27.43 -20.82
C LEU A 484 -8.63 27.57 -22.29
N GLY A 485 -8.10 26.67 -23.11
CA GLY A 485 -8.43 26.58 -24.52
C GLY A 485 -8.87 25.16 -24.87
N PHE A 486 -9.71 25.03 -25.88
CA PHE A 486 -10.13 23.76 -26.43
C PHE A 486 -9.99 23.82 -27.94
N GLU A 487 -9.20 22.90 -28.48
CA GLU A 487 -8.92 22.78 -29.90
C GLU A 487 -9.64 21.55 -30.45
N CYS A 488 -10.34 21.73 -31.57
CA CYS A 488 -10.93 20.60 -32.28
C CYS A 488 -10.04 20.15 -33.43
N LEU A 489 -9.59 18.91 -33.36
CA LEU A 489 -8.69 18.27 -34.31
C LEU A 489 -9.47 17.27 -35.17
N VAL A 490 -8.97 17.04 -36.39
CA VAL A 490 -9.42 15.92 -37.21
C VAL A 490 -8.38 14.81 -37.06
N PRO A 491 -8.69 13.70 -36.36
CA PRO A 491 -7.75 12.61 -36.21
C PRO A 491 -7.49 11.98 -37.58
N VAL A 492 -6.25 11.61 -37.83
CA VAL A 492 -5.89 10.74 -38.95
C VAL A 492 -6.07 9.32 -38.44
N ASP A 493 -6.94 8.53 -39.08
CA ASP A 493 -7.16 7.13 -38.74
C ASP A 493 -5.82 6.36 -38.73
N GLU A 494 -5.63 5.43 -37.78
CA GLU A 494 -4.37 4.66 -37.63
C GLU A 494 -4.06 3.85 -38.89
N ASP A 495 -5.11 3.37 -39.57
CA ASP A 495 -5.04 2.66 -40.85
C ASP A 495 -4.93 3.59 -42.08
N GLN A 496 -4.97 4.90 -41.89
CA GLN A 496 -5.05 5.97 -42.92
C GLN A 496 -6.19 5.82 -43.94
N LYS A 497 -7.14 4.90 -43.75
CA LYS A 497 -8.22 4.60 -44.71
C LYS A 497 -9.29 5.68 -44.77
N ARG A 498 -9.51 6.42 -43.68
CA ARG A 498 -10.50 7.50 -43.59
C ARG A 498 -9.83 8.78 -43.09
N ARG A 499 -9.87 9.82 -43.91
CA ARG A 499 -9.45 11.18 -43.54
C ARG A 499 -10.64 12.11 -43.73
N PRO A 500 -11.46 12.32 -42.68
CA PRO A 500 -12.52 13.31 -42.76
C PRO A 500 -11.93 14.65 -43.21
N LEU A 501 -12.62 15.37 -44.11
CA LEU A 501 -12.17 16.70 -44.54
C LEU A 501 -12.45 17.76 -43.46
N SER A 502 -13.42 17.49 -42.59
CA SER A 502 -13.87 18.36 -41.51
C SER A 502 -14.49 17.53 -40.39
N GLY A 503 -14.41 18.05 -39.17
CA GLY A 503 -15.08 17.50 -38.00
C GLY A 503 -15.58 18.61 -37.08
N ALA A 504 -16.29 18.25 -36.03
CA ALA A 504 -16.74 19.20 -35.03
C ALA A 504 -16.68 18.60 -33.63
N CYS A 505 -16.26 19.39 -32.66
CA CYS A 505 -16.22 19.01 -31.25
C CYS A 505 -17.23 19.89 -30.52
N THR A 506 -18.05 19.30 -29.68
CA THR A 506 -18.91 20.04 -28.75
C THR A 506 -18.32 19.87 -27.36
N LEU A 507 -17.89 20.98 -26.75
CA LEU A 507 -17.62 21.03 -25.32
C LEU A 507 -18.95 21.33 -24.64
N GLU A 508 -19.52 20.35 -23.96
CA GLU A 508 -20.81 20.51 -23.28
C GLU A 508 -20.63 21.17 -21.91
N GLN A 509 -19.58 20.79 -21.18
CA GLN A 509 -19.30 21.31 -19.85
C GLN A 509 -17.83 21.05 -19.46
N VAL A 510 -17.23 21.97 -18.70
CA VAL A 510 -16.03 21.71 -17.89
C VAL A 510 -16.46 21.60 -16.43
N SER A 511 -16.39 20.41 -15.85
CA SER A 511 -16.87 20.17 -14.47
C SER A 511 -15.79 20.45 -13.43
N LYS A 512 -14.52 20.17 -13.76
CA LYS A 512 -13.43 20.25 -12.79
C LYS A 512 -12.10 20.58 -13.45
N VAL A 513 -11.33 21.48 -12.83
CA VAL A 513 -9.96 21.80 -13.24
C VAL A 513 -9.09 21.99 -12.01
N PHE A 514 -8.06 21.17 -11.80
CA PHE A 514 -7.29 21.21 -10.55
C PHE A 514 -5.81 20.84 -10.72
N LEU A 515 -5.04 21.11 -9.67
CA LEU A 515 -3.66 20.66 -9.48
C LEU A 515 -3.63 19.68 -8.31
N LEU A 516 -2.64 18.78 -8.29
CA LEU A 516 -2.35 17.99 -7.09
C LEU A 516 -1.51 18.82 -6.10
N ASP A 517 -1.69 18.60 -4.81
CA ASP A 517 -0.82 19.15 -3.76
C ASP A 517 0.45 18.29 -3.55
N ARG A 518 1.25 18.64 -2.54
CA ARG A 518 2.50 17.93 -2.23
C ARG A 518 2.29 16.46 -1.85
N ASP A 519 1.10 16.14 -1.33
CA ASP A 519 0.68 14.84 -0.82
C ASP A 519 -0.20 14.09 -1.85
N TYR A 520 -0.19 14.55 -3.12
CA TYR A 520 -0.95 14.02 -4.25
C TYR A 520 -2.47 14.11 -4.10
N ARG A 521 -2.98 15.06 -3.32
CA ARG A 521 -4.42 15.29 -3.17
C ARG A 521 -4.92 16.35 -4.16
N PRO A 522 -6.08 16.17 -4.81
CA PRO A 522 -6.68 17.21 -5.64
C PRO A 522 -6.94 18.49 -4.84
N GLN A 523 -6.46 19.61 -5.36
CA GLN A 523 -6.79 20.94 -4.85
C GLN A 523 -8.20 21.37 -5.29
N PRO A 524 -8.81 22.40 -4.64
CA PRO A 524 -10.09 22.94 -5.08
C PRO A 524 -10.09 23.33 -6.55
N SER A 525 -11.22 23.06 -7.21
CA SER A 525 -11.36 23.32 -8.64
C SER A 525 -11.23 24.81 -8.98
N LEU A 526 -10.57 25.08 -10.10
CA LEU A 526 -10.31 26.41 -10.64
C LEU A 526 -11.42 26.87 -11.60
N TRP A 527 -12.15 25.92 -12.20
CA TRP A 527 -13.32 26.13 -13.07
C TRP A 527 -14.41 25.13 -12.69
N ASN A 528 -15.66 25.60 -12.66
CA ASN A 528 -16.79 24.74 -12.28
C ASN A 528 -17.86 24.62 -13.39
N SER A 529 -17.79 25.44 -14.45
CA SER A 529 -18.66 25.29 -15.61
C SER A 529 -18.19 26.19 -16.77
N THR A 530 -18.49 25.76 -18.00
CA THR A 530 -18.44 26.58 -19.22
C THR A 530 -19.77 26.40 -19.94
N ALA A 531 -20.24 27.44 -20.64
CA ALA A 531 -21.41 27.29 -21.51
C ALA A 531 -21.10 26.27 -22.62
N PRO A 532 -22.07 25.44 -23.05
CA PRO A 532 -21.88 24.54 -24.17
C PRO A 532 -21.43 25.30 -25.42
N VAL A 533 -20.39 24.81 -26.09
CA VAL A 533 -19.86 25.44 -27.31
C VAL A 533 -19.52 24.39 -28.36
N GLU A 534 -19.86 24.69 -29.61
CA GLU A 534 -19.37 23.92 -30.76
C GLU A 534 -18.08 24.56 -31.28
N ILE A 535 -17.09 23.71 -31.53
CA ILE A 535 -15.74 24.04 -31.96
C ILE A 535 -15.52 23.33 -33.31
N PRO A 536 -15.58 24.05 -34.43
CA PRO A 536 -15.25 23.49 -35.74
C PRO A 536 -13.79 23.02 -35.77
N SER A 537 -13.51 22.00 -36.58
CA SER A 537 -12.13 21.52 -36.78
C SER A 537 -11.17 22.64 -37.18
N GLY A 538 -10.00 22.68 -36.56
CA GLY A 538 -8.97 23.70 -36.77
C GLY A 538 -9.23 25.03 -36.04
N GLN A 539 -10.28 25.12 -35.23
CA GLN A 539 -10.54 26.27 -34.37
C GLN A 539 -10.20 25.98 -32.91
N ILE A 540 -9.85 27.05 -32.19
CA ILE A 540 -9.66 27.07 -30.75
C ILE A 540 -10.76 27.94 -30.14
N ARG A 541 -11.39 27.46 -29.07
CA ARG A 541 -12.24 28.26 -28.19
C ARG A 541 -11.59 28.40 -26.82
N THR A 542 -11.57 29.62 -26.31
CA THR A 542 -10.90 29.93 -25.06
C THR A 542 -11.86 30.44 -23.99
N PHE A 543 -11.48 30.23 -22.74
CA PHE A 543 -12.27 30.49 -21.54
C PHE A 543 -11.36 31.12 -20.48
N PRO A 544 -11.37 32.45 -20.33
CA PRO A 544 -10.61 33.11 -19.26
C PRO A 544 -11.17 32.72 -17.90
N ARG A 545 -10.33 32.84 -16.88
CA ARG A 545 -10.69 32.50 -15.51
C ARG A 545 -11.69 33.48 -14.89
#